data_AF-A0A6M3JVR9-F1
#
_entry.id   AF-A0A6M3JVR9-F1
#
_cell.length_a   1.000
_cell.length_b   1.000
_cell.length_c   1.000
_cell.angle_alpha   90.00
_cell.angle_beta   90.00
_cell.angle_gamma   90.00
#
_symmetry.space_group_name_H-M   'P 1'
#
loop_
_entity.id
_entity.type
_entity.pdbx_description
1 polymer ?
#
loop_
_entity_poly.entity_id
_entity_poly.type
_entity_poly.pdbx_seq_one_letter_code
_entity_poly.pdbx_strand_id
1 'polypeptide(L)' 'MNKDYDVKCKIDHGELYLSITHNGYQWTSVAIKDRKREIPLIISELRRHLTSHSGGRAPADHDRCGENKD' A
#
# COMPACT_ATOMS: atom_id res chain seq x y z
N MET A 1 -16.84 -12.35 -2.14
CA MET A 1 -16.82 -10.97 -2.66
C MET A 1 -15.40 -10.65 -3.05
N ASN A 2 -15.10 -10.51 -4.35
CA ASN A 2 -13.81 -10.00 -4.79
C ASN A 2 -13.72 -8.55 -4.30
N LYS A 3 -12.80 -8.29 -3.37
CA LYS A 3 -12.50 -6.92 -2.93
C LYS A 3 -11.53 -6.36 -3.94
N ASP A 4 -12.06 -5.69 -4.96
CA ASP A 4 -11.24 -5.12 -6.02
C ASP A 4 -10.62 -3.83 -5.48
N TYR A 5 -9.30 -3.86 -5.28
CA TYR A 5 -8.50 -2.67 -5.01
C TYR A 5 -7.78 -2.28 -6.30
N ASP A 6 -8.01 -1.05 -6.75
CA ASP A 6 -7.35 -0.50 -7.93
C ASP A 6 -6.50 0.70 -7.51
N VAL A 7 -5.23 0.68 -7.92
CA VAL A 7 -4.23 1.70 -7.60
C VAL A 7 -3.84 2.41 -8.88
N LYS A 8 -4.02 3.73 -8.92
CA LYS A 8 -3.72 4.58 -10.07
C LYS A 8 -2.75 5.69 -9.69
N CYS A 9 -1.76 5.89 -10.55
CA CYS A 9 -0.84 7.01 -10.50
C CYS A 9 -1.27 8.04 -11.54
N LYS A 10 -1.42 9.30 -11.14
CA LYS A 10 -1.65 10.43 -12.07
C LYS A 10 -0.65 11.53 -11.77
N ILE A 11 -0.15 12.21 -12.80
CA ILE A 11 0.63 13.44 -12.61
C ILE A 11 -0.31 14.60 -12.91
N ASP A 12 -0.46 15.51 -11.97
CA ASP A 12 -1.34 16.67 -12.08
C ASP A 12 -0.56 17.91 -11.61
N HIS A 13 -0.53 18.95 -12.44
CA HIS A 13 0.25 20.18 -12.20
C HIS A 13 1.73 19.95 -11.81
N GLY A 14 2.34 18.85 -12.27
CA GLY A 14 3.74 18.50 -11.97
C GLY A 14 3.93 17.72 -10.66
N GLU A 15 2.86 17.47 -9.91
CA GLU A 15 2.87 16.62 -8.72
C GLU A 15 2.34 15.22 -9.06
N LEU A 16 3.00 14.18 -8.54
CA LEU A 16 2.55 12.80 -8.67
C LEU A 16 1.51 12.52 -7.59
N TYR A 17 0.33 12.04 -7.98
CA TYR A 17 -0.71 11.60 -7.07
C TYR A 17 -0.91 10.09 -7.19
N LEU A 18 -1.00 9.43 -6.05
CA LEU A 18 -1.43 8.04 -5.94
C LEU A 18 -2.88 8.01 -5.44
N SER A 19 -3.77 7.43 -6.24
CA SER A 19 -5.17 7.26 -5.90
C SER A 19 -5.48 5.77 -5.74
N ILE A 20 -6.15 5.44 -4.64
CA ILE A 20 -6.48 4.05 -4.29
C ILE A 20 -7.99 3.97 -4.21
N THR A 21 -8.56 3.04 -4.97
CA THR A 21 -9.99 2.78 -5.00
C THR A 21 -10.27 1.38 -4.45
N HIS A 22 -11.40 1.22 -3.77
CA HIS A 22 -11.88 -0.05 -3.25
C HIS A 22 -13.36 -0.21 -3.63
N ASN A 23 -13.67 -1.25 -4.42
CA ASN A 23 -15.01 -1.51 -4.97
C ASN A 23 -15.59 -0.29 -5.72
N GLY A 24 -14.76 0.41 -6.49
CA GLY A 24 -15.17 1.59 -7.27
C GLY A 24 -15.26 2.90 -6.48
N TYR A 25 -15.07 2.88 -5.17
CA TYR A 25 -15.02 4.09 -4.35
C TYR A 25 -13.58 4.51 -4.11
N GLN A 26 -13.26 5.79 -4.37
CA GLN A 26 -11.94 6.33 -4.04
C GLN A 26 -11.78 6.39 -2.52
N TRP A 27 -10.86 5.56 -2.00
CA TRP A 27 -10.56 5.51 -0.59
C TRP A 27 -9.64 6.65 -0.18
N THR A 28 -8.58 6.88 -0.97
CA THR A 28 -7.64 7.98 -0.71
C THR A 28 -6.96 8.45 -2.00
N SER A 29 -6.52 9.70 -2.00
CA SER A 29 -5.66 10.29 -3.03
C SER A 29 -4.61 11.14 -2.34
N VAL A 30 -3.34 10.81 -2.52
CA VAL A 30 -2.22 11.47 -1.84
C VAL A 30 -1.21 11.98 -2.87
N ALA A 31 -0.78 13.23 -2.69
CA ALA A 31 0.36 13.77 -3.42
C ALA A 31 1.65 13.11 -2.88
N ILE A 32 2.48 12.62 -3.78
CA ILE A 32 3.80 12.05 -3.50
C ILE A 32 4.84 13.11 -3.84
N LYS A 33 5.42 13.71 -2.80
CA LYS A 33 6.50 14.69 -2.88
C LYS A 33 7.86 14.02 -2.82
N ASP A 34 8.01 13.01 -1.94
CA ASP A 34 9.21 12.18 -1.87
C ASP A 34 8.86 10.70 -2.08
N ARG A 35 9.07 10.24 -3.31
CA ARG A 35 8.78 8.86 -3.73
C ARG A 35 9.49 7.79 -2.90
N LYS A 36 10.69 8.07 -2.37
CA LYS A 36 11.46 7.07 -1.62
C LYS A 36 10.92 6.89 -0.21
N ARG A 37 10.39 7.96 0.38
CA ARG A 37 9.82 7.95 1.72
C ARG A 37 8.34 7.58 1.74
N GLU A 38 7.54 8.10 0.81
CA GLU A 38 6.08 8.02 0.90
C GLU A 38 5.49 6.74 0.32
N ILE A 39 6.04 6.23 -0.80
CA ILE A 39 5.58 4.96 -1.40
C ILE A 39 5.62 3.80 -0.39
N PRO A 40 6.73 3.53 0.34
CA PRO A 40 6.76 2.40 1.27
C PRO A 40 5.77 2.56 2.44
N LEU A 41 5.52 3.79 2.91
CA LEU A 41 4.53 4.06 3.96
C LEU A 41 3.11 3.72 3.47
N ILE A 42 2.78 4.13 2.25
CA ILE A 42 1.47 3.85 1.66
C ILE A 42 1.27 2.34 1.45
N ILE A 43 2.29 1.62 0.97
CA ILE A 43 2.24 0.16 0.81
C ILE A 43 2.03 -0.53 2.18
N SER A 44 2.72 -0.07 3.22
CA SER A 44 2.58 -0.63 4.58
C SER A 44 1.16 -0.46 5.11
N GLU A 45 0.60 0.73 4.95
CA GLU A 45 -0.77 1.04 5.40
C GLU A 45 -1.83 0.24 4.62
N LEU A 46 -1.64 0.11 3.30
CA LEU A 46 -2.48 -0.75 2.46
C LEU A 46 -2.45 -2.21 2.93
N ARG A 47 -1.26 -2.76 3.18
CA ARG A 47 -1.09 -4.12 3.68
C ARG A 47 -1.81 -4.30 5.02
N ARG A 48 -1.59 -3.38 5.97
CA ARG A 48 -2.26 -3.38 7.29
C ARG A 48 -3.78 -3.37 7.18
N HIS A 49 -4.30 -2.53 6.29
CA HIS A 49 -5.74 -2.43 6.04
C HIS A 49 -6.32 -3.72 5.44
N LEU A 50 -5.64 -4.30 4.45
CA LEU A 50 -6.02 -5.59 3.84
C LEU A 50 -6.01 -6.73 4.87
N THR A 51 -4.99 -6.79 5.73
CA THR A 51 -4.89 -7.77 6.81
C THR A 51 -6.05 -7.64 7.80
N SER A 52 -6.42 -6.41 8.17
CA SER A 52 -7.53 -6.14 9.11
C SER A 52 -8.90 -6.52 8.53
N HIS A 53 -9.09 -6.33 7.23
CA HIS A 53 -10.33 -6.68 6.53
C HIS A 53 -10.51 -8.18 6.26
N SER A 54 -9.47 -8.98 6.47
CA SER A 54 -9.45 -10.43 6.20
C SER A 54 -9.85 -11.28 7.41
N GLY A 55 -10.22 -10.67 8.54
CA GLY A 55 -10.73 -11.40 9.71
C GLY A 55 -9.72 -12.31 10.42
N GLY A 56 -8.42 -12.22 10.11
CA GLY A 56 -7.39 -13.00 10.79
C GLY A 56 -6.53 -13.81 9.84
N ARG A 57 -5.46 -13.18 9.37
CA ARG A 57 -4.13 -13.81 9.29
C ARG A 57 -3.13 -12.67 9.13
N ALA A 58 -2.44 -12.34 10.21
CA ALA A 58 -1.23 -11.54 10.12
C ALA A 58 -0.33 -12.15 9.03
N PRO A 59 0.34 -11.35 8.19
CA PRO A 59 1.42 -11.90 7.38
C PRO A 59 2.41 -12.48 8.40
N ALA A 60 2.63 -13.79 8.31
CA ALA A 60 3.69 -14.44 9.06
C ALA A 60 4.98 -13.68 8.75
N ASP A 61 5.51 -13.05 9.79
CA ASP A 61 6.92 -12.83 10.01
C ASP A 61 7.72 -12.42 8.76
N HIS A 62 7.80 -11.11 8.52
CA HIS A 62 8.83 -10.55 7.65
C HIS A 62 10.14 -10.32 8.44
N ASP A 63 10.45 -11.24 9.36
CA ASP A 63 11.73 -11.29 10.07
C ASP A 63 12.54 -12.47 9.53
N ARG A 64 13.38 -12.16 8.53
CA ARG A 64 14.68 -12.81 8.33
C ARG A 64 15.47 -11.99 7.33
N CYS A 65 15.85 -10.81 7.81
CA CYS A 65 17.07 -10.18 7.36
C CYS A 65 18.22 -10.88 8.11
N GLY A 66 19.00 -11.69 7.39
CA GLY A 66 20.29 -12.20 7.86
C GLY A 66 20.25 -13.51 8.63
N GLU A 67 20.65 -14.59 7.97
CA GLU A 67 21.40 -15.64 8.63
C GLU A 67 22.60 -15.99 7.73
N ASN A 68 23.74 -15.34 8.00
CA ASN A 68 25.04 -15.91 7.71
C ASN A 68 25.30 -17.00 8.75
N LYS A 69 25.65 -18.20 8.27
CA LYS A 69 26.31 -19.37 8.90
C LYS A 69 25.97 -20.53 7.95
N ASP A 70 26.87 -21.20 7.24
CA ASP A 70 28.31 -21.45 7.35
C ASP A 70 28.82 -21.72 5.91
#